data_AF-A0A154KXL3-F1
#
_entry.id   AF-A0A154KXL3-F1
#
_cell.length_a   1.000
_cell.length_b   1.000
_cell.length_c   1.000
_cell.angle_alpha   90.00
_cell.angle_beta   90.00
_cell.angle_gamma   90.00
#
_symmetry.space_group_name_H-M   'P 1'
#
loop_
_entity.id
_entity.type
_entity.pdbx_description
1 polymer ?
#
loop_
_entity_poly.entity_id
_entity_poly.type
_entity_poly.pdbx_seq_one_letter_code
_entity_poly.pdbx_strand_id
1 'polypeptide(L)' 'MTHVLAVYGKDDIVNYVRGSIDDEDKSDIESLVQSDPRAAGIVQDIEKGHLGDGGTVDLLYYRRLRKLKSLASSAGFLQE' A
#
# COMPACT_ATOMS: atom_id res chain seq x y z
N MET A 1 2.11 18.11 16.48
CA MET A 1 2.83 16.82 16.53
C MET A 1 1.80 15.74 16.21
N THR A 2 1.81 15.26 14.97
CA THR A 2 0.81 14.32 14.40
C THR A 2 1.05 12.91 14.93
N HIS A 3 0.11 12.41 15.73
CA HIS A 3 0.07 11.06 16.30
C HIS A 3 -0.32 9.97 15.28
N VAL A 4 0.05 10.13 14.01
CA VAL A 4 -0.52 9.32 12.91
C VAL A 4 0.31 8.04 12.62
N LEU A 5 1.56 7.99 13.09
CA LEU A 5 2.51 6.92 12.76
C LEU A 5 2.34 5.61 13.56
N ALA A 6 1.37 5.52 14.49
CA ALA A 6 1.23 4.36 15.39
C ALA A 6 -0.04 3.51 15.18
N VAL A 7 -0.95 3.90 14.28
CA VAL A 7 -2.25 3.22 14.12
C VAL A 7 -2.32 2.36 12.86
N TYR A 8 -1.66 2.77 11.78
CA TYR A 8 -1.75 2.07 10.50
C TYR A 8 -0.81 0.85 10.43
N GLY A 9 -1.39 -0.33 10.26
CA GLY A 9 -0.71 -1.62 10.19
C GLY A 9 -0.77 -2.26 8.81
N LYS A 10 -0.48 -3.57 8.76
CA LYS A 10 -0.59 -4.37 7.51
C LYS A 10 -2.00 -4.35 6.93
N ASP A 11 -3.02 -4.35 7.77
CA ASP A 11 -4.42 -4.41 7.35
C ASP A 11 -4.84 -3.15 6.57
N ASP A 12 -4.41 -1.97 7.02
CA ASP A 12 -4.72 -0.71 6.37
C ASP A 12 -4.09 -0.58 5.00
N ILE A 13 -2.84 -1.02 4.86
CA ILE A 13 -2.17 -1.08 3.55
C ILE A 13 -2.92 -2.04 2.63
N VAL A 14 -3.37 -3.19 3.12
CA VAL A 14 -4.17 -4.15 2.33
C VAL A 14 -5.54 -3.55 1.94
N ASN A 15 -6.20 -2.84 2.86
CA ASN A 15 -7.47 -2.17 2.59
C ASN A 15 -7.32 -1.02 1.59
N TYR A 16 -6.18 -0.31 1.59
CA TYR A 16 -5.81 0.65 0.54
C TYR A 16 -5.82 -0.02 -0.82
N VAL A 17 -5.10 -1.14 -0.97
CA VAL A 17 -5.00 -1.81 -2.27
C VAL A 17 -6.36 -2.37 -2.70
N ARG A 18 -7.15 -2.91 -1.77
CA ARG A 18 -8.54 -3.35 -2.02
C ARG A 18 -9.49 -2.20 -2.35
N GLY A 19 -9.17 -0.97 -1.95
CA GLY A 19 -10.04 0.19 -2.12
C GLY A 19 -11.19 0.25 -1.13
N SER A 20 -11.02 -0.35 0.04
CA SER A 20 -11.99 -0.33 1.14
C SER A 20 -11.70 0.77 2.16
N ILE A 21 -10.99 1.84 1.76
CA ILE A 21 -10.66 2.99 2.62
C ILE A 21 -11.10 4.31 1.97
N ASP A 22 -11.30 5.32 2.80
CA ASP A 22 -11.66 6.67 2.39
C ASP A 22 -10.48 7.43 1.75
N ASP A 23 -10.75 8.56 1.11
CA ASP A 23 -9.73 9.38 0.44
C ASP A 23 -8.78 10.09 1.41
N GLU A 24 -9.23 10.38 2.64
CA GLU A 24 -8.35 10.91 3.71
C GLU A 24 -7.29 9.88 4.11
N ASP A 25 -7.70 8.66 4.45
CA ASP A 25 -6.82 7.56 4.84
C ASP A 25 -5.82 7.16 3.73
N LYS A 26 -6.20 7.35 2.46
CA LYS A 26 -5.30 7.08 1.32
C LYS A 26 -4.02 7.88 1.41
N SER A 27 -4.12 9.17 1.71
CA SER A 27 -2.95 10.05 1.74
C SER A 27 -2.04 9.70 2.92
N ASP A 28 -2.61 9.29 4.05
CA ASP A 28 -1.84 8.84 5.21
C ASP A 28 -1.08 7.55 4.92
N ILE A 29 -1.71 6.57 4.26
CA ILE A 29 -1.03 5.32 3.86
C ILE A 29 0.08 5.59 2.85
N GLU A 30 -0.14 6.48 1.88
CA GLU A 30 0.90 6.86 0.91
C GLU A 30 2.09 7.53 1.58
N SER A 31 1.85 8.40 2.56
CA SER A 31 2.88 9.05 3.37
C SER A 31 3.63 8.04 4.24
N LEU A 32 2.91 7.10 4.85
CA LEU A 32 3.47 6.02 5.67
C LEU A 32 4.43 5.16 4.85
N VAL A 33 4.03 4.74 3.65
CA VAL A 33 4.86 3.91 2.76
C VAL A 33 6.12 4.65 2.28
N GLN A 34 6.08 5.98 2.21
CA GLN A 34 7.24 6.81 1.86
C GLN A 34 8.16 7.13 3.04
N SER A 35 7.67 7.02 4.28
CA SER A 35 8.42 7.41 5.47
C SER A 35 8.90 6.21 6.29
N ASP A 36 8.16 5.10 6.25
CA ASP A 36 8.43 3.91 7.06
C ASP A 36 8.83 2.68 6.21
N PRO A 37 10.03 2.11 6.43
CA PRO A 37 10.51 0.96 5.68
C PRO A 37 9.72 -0.33 5.96
N ARG A 38 9.05 -0.45 7.12
CA ARG A 38 8.21 -1.63 7.42
C ARG A 38 6.94 -1.59 6.58
N ALA A 39 6.33 -0.42 6.41
CA ALA A 39 5.21 -0.21 5.50
C ALA A 39 5.59 -0.54 4.06
N ALA A 40 6.76 -0.08 3.60
CA ALA A 40 7.31 -0.45 2.30
C ALA A 40 7.51 -1.98 2.15
N GLY A 41 8.03 -2.64 3.18
CA GLY A 41 8.19 -4.10 3.20
C GLY A 41 6.85 -4.85 3.09
N ILE A 42 5.79 -4.36 3.75
CA ILE A 42 4.43 -4.90 3.61
C ILE A 42 3.93 -4.75 2.18
N VAL A 43 4.13 -3.59 1.55
CA VAL A 43 3.75 -3.36 0.15
C VAL A 43 4.49 -4.30 -0.80
N GLN A 44 5.73 -4.66 -0.49
CA GLN A 44 6.50 -5.64 -1.25
C GLN A 44 5.95 -7.07 -1.08
N ASP A 45 5.63 -7.43 0.17
CA ASP A 45 5.03 -8.70 0.60
C ASP A 45 3.62 -8.92 0.01
N ILE A 46 2.92 -7.84 -0.34
CA ILE A 46 1.67 -7.93 -1.09
C ILE A 46 1.98 -8.50 -2.48
N GLU A 47 1.71 -9.80 -2.61
CA GLU A 47 1.71 -10.48 -3.89
C GLU A 47 0.66 -9.89 -4.82
N LYS A 48 0.95 -9.90 -6.12
CA LYS A 48 -0.02 -9.55 -7.18
C LYS A 48 -1.21 -10.53 -7.23
N GLY A 49 -1.22 -11.53 -6.37
CA GLY A 49 -2.07 -12.71 -6.35
C GLY A 49 -3.48 -12.52 -5.81
N HIS A 50 -3.96 -11.29 -5.58
CA HIS A 50 -5.42 -11.08 -5.44
C HIS A 50 -6.09 -11.14 -6.82
N LEU A 51 -5.92 -12.29 -7.49
CA LEU A 51 -6.83 -12.77 -8.52
C LEU A 51 -8.14 -13.04 -7.77
N GLY A 52 -9.17 -12.23 -8.03
CA GLY A 52 -10.50 -12.58 -7.54
C GLY A 52 -10.86 -13.98 -8.01
N ASP A 53 -11.73 -14.66 -7.26
CA ASP A 53 -12.20 -16.04 -7.47
C ASP A 53 -12.70 -16.36 -8.90
N GLY A 54 -12.81 -15.36 -9.79
CA GLY A 54 -13.17 -15.47 -11.21
C GLY A 54 -12.04 -15.25 -12.23
N GLY A 55 -10.76 -15.16 -11.84
CA GLY A 55 -9.64 -15.04 -12.77
C GLY A 55 -9.44 -13.65 -13.40
N THR A 56 -10.23 -12.65 -12.99
CA THR A 56 -9.99 -11.25 -13.34
C THR A 56 -8.98 -10.64 -12.38
N VAL A 57 -7.84 -10.22 -12.92
CA VAL A 57 -6.93 -9.32 -12.20
C VAL A 57 -7.70 -8.04 -11.91
N ASP A 58 -7.91 -7.74 -10.63
CA ASP A 58 -8.51 -6.46 -10.26
C ASP A 58 -7.54 -5.35 -10.67
N LEU A 59 -7.83 -4.71 -11.80
CA LEU A 59 -6.93 -3.74 -12.43
C LEU A 59 -6.72 -2.52 -11.52
N LEU A 60 -7.71 -2.21 -10.69
CA LEU A 60 -7.64 -1.13 -9.70
C LEU A 60 -6.73 -1.52 -8.53
N TYR A 61 -6.85 -2.74 -8.02
CA TYR A 61 -5.94 -3.33 -7.04
C TYR A 61 -4.50 -3.27 -7.54
N TYR A 62 -4.26 -3.72 -8.77
CA TYR A 62 -2.93 -3.67 -9.38
C TYR A 62 -2.40 -2.24 -9.52
N ARG A 63 -3.23 -1.29 -9.97
CA ARG A 63 -2.85 0.13 -10.09
C ARG A 63 -2.48 0.73 -8.74
N ARG A 64 -3.27 0.48 -7.70
CA ARG A 64 -3.03 0.97 -6.34
C ARG A 64 -1.76 0.36 -5.74
N LEU A 65 -1.58 -0.95 -5.89
CA LEU A 65 -0.36 -1.64 -5.42
C LEU A 65 0.88 -1.09 -6.12
N ARG A 66 0.81 -0.90 -7.45
CA ARG A 66 1.91 -0.34 -8.22
C ARG A 66 2.24 1.08 -7.79
N LYS A 67 1.24 1.90 -7.46
CA LYS A 67 1.44 3.24 -6.90
C LYS A 67 2.25 3.16 -5.60
N LEU A 68 1.83 2.35 -4.64
CA LEU A 68 2.55 2.19 -3.37
C LEU A 68 3.98 1.66 -3.57
N LYS A 69 4.19 0.69 -4.47
CA LYS A 69 5.54 0.20 -4.81
C LYS A 69 6.42 1.32 -5.39
N SER A 70 5.86 2.15 -6.26
CA SER A 70 6.58 3.30 -6.81
C SER A 70 6.97 4.31 -5.73
N LEU A 71 6.08 4.55 -4.75
CA LEU A 71 6.35 5.46 -3.64
C LEU A 71 7.46 4.93 -2.73
N ALA A 72 7.36 3.66 -2.33
CA ALA A 72 8.39 3.00 -1.52
C ALA A 72 9.75 2.94 -2.24
N SER A 73 9.76 2.71 -3.55
CA SER A 73 10.98 2.76 -4.36
C SER A 73 11.56 4.16 -4.45
N SER A 74 10.72 5.19 -4.67
CA SER A 74 11.15 6.59 -4.69
C SER A 74 11.71 7.07 -3.35
N ALA A 75 11.26 6.49 -2.24
CA ALA A 75 11.80 6.74 -0.90
C ALA A 75 13.11 5.97 -0.62
N GLY A 76 13.53 5.08 -1.53
CA GLY A 76 14.73 4.26 -1.36
C GLY A 76 14.54 3.02 -0.50
N PHE A 77 13.30 2.63 -0.19
CA PHE A 77 13.00 1.44 0.60
C PHE A 77 12.85 0.17 -0.23
N LEU A 78 12.59 0.31 -1.53
CA LEU A 78 12.60 -0.81 -2.48
C LEU A 78 13.73 -0.58 -3.48
N GLN A 79 14.76 -1.43 -3.42
CA GLN A 79 15.72 -1.60 -4.50
C GLN A 79 15.12 -2.60 -5.49
N GLU A 80 15.02 -2.18 -6.76
CA GLU A 80 14.58 -3.00 -7.90
C GLU A 80 15.56 -4.13 -8.19
#